data_AF-A0A5C4TBY4-F1
#
_entry.id   AF-A0A5C4TBY4-F1
#
_cell.length_a   1.000
_cell.length_b   1.000
_cell.length_c   1.000
_cell.angle_alpha   90.00
_cell.angle_beta   90.00
_cell.angle_gamma   90.00
#
_symmetry.space_group_name_H-M   'P 1'
#
loop_
_entity.id
_entity.type
_entity.pdbx_description
1 polymer ?
#
loop_
_entity_poly.entity_id
_entity_poly.type
_entity_poly.pdbx_seq_one_letter_code
_entity_poly.pdbx_strand_id
1 'polypeptide(L)'
;MNLIARYSTKTFERLKYSNRGLKLLDEAVAADPNNPKIRLLRGKVAYAVPEKHFHRTATAIEDYKFLIDHSMRENGALTEGDSKLVYELGEAYYRIGRNQDAANCWRKLENDPEYGQTAKQKLQSVAGRPAVEEVQSDGLGMSDFMGVIALATGKALLKWVKHEEKKARKKRKKKERRRRKRKH
;
A
#
# COMPACT_ATOMS: atom_id res chain seq x y z
N MET A 1 -0.92 35.31 14.86
CA MET A 1 -2.33 35.31 14.40
C MET A 1 -2.68 33.91 13.90
N ASN A 2 -3.79 33.36 14.37
CA ASN A 2 -4.12 31.94 14.33
C ASN A 2 -4.78 31.56 12.99
N LEU A 3 -4.07 30.82 12.11
CA LEU A 3 -4.52 30.42 10.76
C LEU A 3 -5.66 29.38 10.75
N ILE A 4 -6.17 29.03 11.93
CA ILE A 4 -7.21 28.01 12.16
C ILE A 4 -8.54 28.40 11.49
N ALA A 5 -8.76 29.68 11.19
CA ALA A 5 -10.03 30.21 10.64
C ALA A 5 -10.21 30.18 9.10
N ARG A 6 -9.20 29.81 8.28
CA ARG A 6 -9.39 29.75 6.80
C ARG A 6 -9.88 28.41 6.23
N TYR A 7 -9.81 27.30 6.99
CA TYR A 7 -9.85 25.94 6.42
C TYR A 7 -10.75 24.90 7.12
N SER A 8 -11.67 25.26 8.00
CA SER A 8 -12.54 24.28 8.68
C SER A 8 -14.01 24.56 8.34
N THR A 9 -14.55 24.05 7.23
CA THR A 9 -15.42 22.85 7.24
C THR A 9 -15.32 21.97 5.98
N LYS A 10 -14.66 22.44 4.90
CA LYS A 10 -14.61 21.72 3.60
C LYS A 10 -13.57 20.59 3.53
N THR A 11 -12.56 20.58 4.40
CA THR A 11 -11.43 19.62 4.33
C THR A 11 -11.86 18.19 4.69
N PHE A 12 -12.66 18.04 5.75
CA PHE A 12 -13.22 16.73 6.14
C PHE A 12 -14.21 16.19 5.10
N GLU A 13 -15.04 17.05 4.51
CA GLU A 13 -15.96 16.64 3.44
C GLU A 13 -15.21 16.16 2.20
N ARG A 14 -14.15 16.87 1.79
CA ARG A 14 -13.29 16.43 0.67
C ARG A 14 -12.66 15.07 0.94
N LEU A 15 -12.13 14.85 2.15
CA LEU A 15 -11.60 13.54 2.54
C LEU A 15 -12.67 12.44 2.46
N LYS A 16 -13.89 12.72 2.93
CA LYS A 16 -15.03 11.80 2.84
C LYS A 16 -15.37 11.45 1.39
N TYR A 17 -15.44 12.44 0.50
CA TYR A 17 -15.71 12.21 -0.93
C TYR A 17 -14.57 11.45 -1.61
N SER A 18 -13.31 11.75 -1.28
CA SER A 18 -12.15 10.99 -1.77
C SER A 18 -12.20 9.52 -1.34
N ASN A 19 -12.50 9.23 -0.07
CA ASN A 19 -12.65 7.86 0.42
C ASN A 19 -13.81 7.14 -0.26
N ARG A 20 -14.93 7.84 -0.51
CA ARG A 20 -16.05 7.27 -1.27
C ARG A 20 -15.67 6.96 -2.71
N GLY A 21 -14.94 7.85 -3.38
CA GLY A 21 -14.43 7.62 -4.73
C GLY A 21 -13.48 6.43 -4.81
N LEU A 22 -12.54 6.32 -3.87
CA LEU A 22 -11.64 5.17 -3.75
C LEU A 22 -12.42 3.87 -3.54
N LYS A 23 -13.45 3.88 -2.70
CA LYS A 23 -14.31 2.71 -2.47
C LYS A 23 -15.07 2.29 -3.74
N LEU A 24 -15.59 3.23 -4.51
CA LEU A 24 -16.24 2.93 -5.79
C LEU A 24 -15.28 2.28 -6.79
N LEU A 25 -14.02 2.72 -6.82
CA LEU A 25 -12.99 2.09 -7.64
C LEU A 25 -12.65 0.67 -7.17
N ASP A 26 -12.62 0.44 -5.86
CA ASP A 26 -12.45 -0.91 -5.31
C ASP A 26 -13.61 -1.83 -5.68
N GLU A 27 -14.85 -1.35 -5.56
CA GLU A 27 -16.06 -2.06 -5.96
C GLU A 27 -16.08 -2.36 -7.47
N ALA A 28 -15.63 -1.41 -8.31
CA ALA A 28 -15.54 -1.60 -9.74
C ALA A 28 -14.51 -2.67 -10.14
N VAL A 29 -13.32 -2.69 -9.50
CA VAL A 29 -12.34 -3.76 -9.74
C VAL A 29 -12.82 -5.09 -9.17
N ALA A 30 -13.56 -5.10 -8.06
CA ALA A 30 -14.15 -6.33 -7.54
C ALA A 30 -15.22 -6.91 -8.48
N ALA A 31 -15.98 -6.05 -9.17
CA ALA A 31 -16.99 -6.47 -10.14
C ALA A 31 -16.38 -6.98 -11.46
N ASP A 32 -15.29 -6.38 -11.93
CA ASP A 32 -14.59 -6.80 -13.14
C ASP A 32 -13.05 -6.79 -12.93
N PRO A 33 -12.50 -7.85 -12.31
CA PRO A 33 -11.10 -7.89 -11.89
C PRO A 33 -10.08 -7.97 -13.01
N ASN A 34 -10.50 -8.31 -14.24
CA ASN A 34 -9.60 -8.48 -15.37
C ASN A 34 -9.60 -7.28 -16.33
N ASN A 35 -10.36 -6.22 -16.00
CA ASN A 35 -10.46 -5.05 -16.84
C ASN A 35 -9.23 -4.13 -16.67
N PRO A 36 -8.35 -4.01 -17.69
CA PRO A 36 -7.15 -3.20 -17.58
C PRO A 36 -7.49 -1.71 -17.41
N LYS A 37 -8.60 -1.23 -17.97
CA LYS A 37 -8.98 0.20 -17.85
C LYS A 37 -9.37 0.58 -16.43
N ILE A 38 -10.15 -0.27 -15.75
CA ILE A 38 -10.58 -0.01 -14.38
C ILE A 38 -9.38 -0.06 -13.43
N ARG A 39 -8.50 -1.05 -13.60
CA ARG A 39 -7.26 -1.16 -12.80
C ARG A 39 -6.29 -0.01 -13.06
N LEU A 40 -6.16 0.46 -14.30
CA LEU A 40 -5.36 1.65 -14.60
C LEU A 40 -5.88 2.87 -13.85
N LEU A 41 -7.20 3.09 -13.88
CA LEU A 41 -7.81 4.21 -13.16
C LEU A 41 -7.59 4.09 -11.65
N ARG A 42 -7.85 2.91 -11.07
CA ARG A 42 -7.65 2.67 -9.63
C ARG A 42 -6.19 2.85 -9.23
N GLY A 43 -5.26 2.29 -10.00
CA GLY A 43 -3.82 2.41 -9.76
C GLY A 43 -3.32 3.85 -9.81
N LYS A 44 -3.74 4.64 -10.82
CA LYS A 44 -3.36 6.06 -10.95
C LYS A 44 -3.89 6.90 -9.79
N VAL A 45 -5.15 6.70 -9.40
CA VAL A 45 -5.75 7.42 -8.27
C VAL A 45 -5.09 7.01 -6.95
N ALA A 46 -4.83 5.71 -6.75
CA ALA A 46 -4.13 5.19 -5.58
C ALA A 46 -2.68 5.71 -5.49
N TYR A 47 -2.00 5.86 -6.62
CA TYR A 47 -0.66 6.44 -6.69
C TYR A 47 -0.62 7.94 -6.37
N ALA A 48 -1.68 8.68 -6.73
CA ALA A 48 -1.73 10.13 -6.55
C ALA A 48 -2.03 10.56 -5.10
N VAL A 49 -2.63 9.70 -4.28
CA VAL A 49 -3.03 10.07 -2.91
C VAL A 49 -1.89 9.93 -1.90
N PRO A 50 -1.81 10.81 -0.88
CA PRO A 50 -0.78 10.74 0.15
C PRO A 50 -0.85 9.45 0.99
N GLU A 51 0.25 8.70 1.02
CA GLU A 51 0.34 7.42 1.73
C GLU A 51 -0.01 7.54 3.22
N LYS A 52 0.41 8.63 3.87
CA LYS A 52 0.18 8.88 5.30
C LYS A 52 -1.30 8.87 5.72
N HIS A 53 -2.23 9.18 4.82
CA HIS A 53 -3.65 9.30 5.14
C HIS A 53 -4.51 8.20 4.51
N PHE A 54 -4.08 7.68 3.36
CA PHE A 54 -4.91 6.79 2.55
C PHE A 54 -4.41 5.35 2.51
N HIS A 55 -3.11 5.11 2.75
CA HIS A 55 -2.50 3.77 2.70
C HIS A 55 -2.80 3.00 1.40
N ARG A 56 -2.70 3.68 0.25
CA ARG A 56 -3.10 3.14 -1.07
C ARG A 56 -1.93 2.74 -1.95
N THR A 57 -0.69 2.93 -1.51
CA THR A 57 0.48 2.57 -2.30
C THR A 57 0.51 1.07 -2.63
N ALA A 58 0.07 0.21 -1.71
CA ALA A 58 -0.06 -1.23 -1.97
C ALA A 58 -1.04 -1.54 -3.12
N THR A 59 -2.19 -0.85 -3.17
CA THR A 59 -3.16 -0.99 -4.25
C THR A 59 -2.60 -0.54 -5.59
N ALA A 60 -1.87 0.59 -5.61
CA ALA A 60 -1.20 1.06 -6.82
C ALA A 60 -0.17 0.04 -7.34
N ILE A 61 0.62 -0.56 -6.43
CA ILE A 61 1.59 -1.60 -6.77
C ILE A 61 0.89 -2.81 -7.39
N GLU A 62 -0.21 -3.29 -6.80
CA GLU A 62 -0.97 -4.42 -7.31
C GLU A 62 -1.48 -4.15 -8.75
N ASP A 63 -2.11 -3.01 -8.97
CA ASP A 63 -2.70 -2.67 -10.27
C ASP A 63 -1.63 -2.44 -11.33
N TYR A 64 -0.54 -1.76 -11.01
CA TYR A 64 0.54 -1.54 -11.98
C TYR A 64 1.23 -2.84 -12.38
N LYS A 65 1.45 -3.77 -11.44
CA LYS A 65 1.96 -5.10 -11.79
C LYS A 65 1.02 -5.84 -12.73
N PHE A 66 -0.28 -5.83 -12.44
CA PHE A 66 -1.28 -6.44 -13.32
C PHE A 66 -1.19 -5.86 -14.74
N LEU A 67 -1.12 -4.54 -14.88
CA LEU A 67 -1.13 -3.87 -16.18
C LEU A 67 0.14 -4.16 -16.97
N ILE A 68 1.30 -4.12 -16.32
CA ILE A 68 2.59 -4.45 -16.96
C ILE A 68 2.57 -5.93 -17.40
N ASP A 69 2.13 -6.84 -16.54
CA ASP A 69 2.04 -8.26 -16.87
C ASP A 69 1.03 -8.53 -18.01
N HIS A 70 -0.07 -7.79 -18.04
CA HIS A 70 -1.08 -7.86 -19.10
C HIS A 70 -0.52 -7.38 -20.44
N SER A 71 0.10 -6.19 -20.48
CA SER A 71 0.72 -5.64 -21.70
C SER A 71 1.80 -6.56 -22.25
N MET A 72 2.64 -7.12 -21.38
CA MET A 72 3.68 -8.08 -21.77
C MET A 72 3.11 -9.34 -22.41
N ARG A 73 1.94 -9.81 -21.98
CA ARG A 73 1.27 -10.98 -22.58
C ARG A 73 0.63 -10.67 -23.92
N GLU A 74 0.03 -9.48 -24.07
CA GLU A 74 -0.63 -9.08 -25.31
C GLU A 74 0.37 -8.68 -26.40
N ASN A 75 1.39 -7.90 -26.06
CA ASN A 75 2.31 -7.29 -27.02
C ASN A 75 3.66 -8.03 -27.12
N GLY A 76 3.96 -8.94 -26.19
CA GLY A 76 5.24 -9.64 -26.10
C GLY A 76 6.42 -8.78 -25.61
N ALA A 77 6.23 -7.47 -25.46
CA ALA A 77 7.24 -6.50 -25.02
C ALA A 77 6.59 -5.33 -24.26
N LEU A 78 7.40 -4.55 -23.54
CA LEU A 78 6.98 -3.29 -22.93
C LEU A 78 6.71 -2.26 -24.02
N THR A 79 5.56 -1.61 -23.93
CA THR A 79 5.22 -0.43 -24.72
C THR A 79 5.71 0.84 -24.01
N GLU A 80 5.72 1.97 -24.72
CA GLU A 80 6.07 3.29 -24.17
C GLU A 80 5.20 3.66 -22.95
N GLY A 81 3.91 3.31 -22.99
CA GLY A 81 2.99 3.49 -21.86
C GLY A 81 3.37 2.66 -20.63
N ASP A 82 4.02 1.52 -20.82
CA ASP A 82 4.48 0.64 -19.74
C ASP A 82 5.74 1.19 -19.06
N SER A 83 6.62 1.88 -19.78
CA SER A 83 7.82 2.50 -19.19
C SER A 83 7.45 3.48 -18.07
N LYS A 84 6.42 4.29 -18.28
CA LYS A 84 5.86 5.17 -17.24
C LYS A 84 5.30 4.39 -16.05
N LEU A 85 4.56 3.31 -16.30
CA LEU A 85 4.01 2.47 -15.24
C LEU A 85 5.11 1.79 -14.41
N VAL A 86 6.18 1.31 -15.06
CA VAL A 86 7.36 0.72 -14.40
C VAL A 86 8.08 1.76 -13.55
N TYR A 87 8.21 2.99 -14.06
CA TYR A 87 8.84 4.08 -13.31
C TYR A 87 8.05 4.42 -12.03
N GLU A 88 6.75 4.66 -12.18
CA GLU A 88 5.86 4.96 -11.06
C GLU A 88 5.75 3.78 -10.07
N LEU A 89 5.81 2.54 -10.55
CA LEU A 89 5.88 1.35 -9.71
C LEU A 89 7.14 1.34 -8.84
N GLY A 90 8.29 1.74 -9.38
CA GLY A 90 9.52 1.90 -8.61
C GLY A 90 9.38 2.97 -7.52
N GLU A 91 8.76 4.11 -7.83
CA GLU A 91 8.46 5.13 -6.83
C GLU A 91 7.48 4.64 -5.75
N ALA A 92 6.47 3.86 -6.13
CA ALA A 92 5.52 3.25 -5.20
C ALA A 92 6.24 2.29 -4.23
N TYR A 93 7.15 1.43 -4.71
CA TYR A 93 7.95 0.58 -3.83
C TYR A 93 8.84 1.39 -2.89
N TYR A 94 9.48 2.44 -3.40
CA TYR A 94 10.33 3.31 -2.58
C TYR A 94 9.53 4.01 -1.46
N ARG A 95 8.30 4.45 -1.72
CA ARG A 95 7.42 5.08 -0.71
C ARG A 95 7.12 4.18 0.49
N ILE A 96 7.06 2.88 0.29
CA ILE A 96 6.83 1.88 1.36
C ILE A 96 8.13 1.24 1.86
N GLY A 97 9.28 1.84 1.55
CA GLY A 97 10.60 1.39 2.03
C GLY A 97 11.14 0.15 1.34
N ARG A 98 10.52 -0.34 0.26
CA ARG A 98 10.99 -1.52 -0.51
C ARG A 98 12.03 -1.11 -1.55
N ASN A 99 13.20 -0.70 -1.07
CA ASN A 99 14.27 -0.14 -1.90
C ASN A 99 14.79 -1.11 -2.97
N GLN A 100 14.87 -2.41 -2.67
CA GLN A 100 15.36 -3.39 -3.63
C GLN A 100 14.39 -3.58 -4.81
N ASP A 101 13.09 -3.62 -4.53
CA ASP A 101 12.07 -3.73 -5.57
C ASP A 101 11.98 -2.46 -6.42
N ALA A 102 12.14 -1.29 -5.77
CA ALA A 102 12.25 -0.01 -6.46
C ALA A 102 13.44 -0.01 -7.44
N ALA A 103 14.62 -0.42 -6.98
CA ALA A 103 15.82 -0.53 -7.81
C ALA A 103 15.62 -1.50 -8.98
N ASN A 104 14.95 -2.64 -8.76
CA ASN A 104 14.67 -3.59 -9.82
C ASN A 104 13.75 -3.01 -10.91
N CYS A 105 12.78 -2.16 -10.54
CA CYS A 105 11.93 -1.48 -11.52
C CYS A 105 12.73 -0.46 -12.34
N TRP A 106 13.52 0.40 -11.69
CA TRP A 106 14.30 1.42 -12.39
C TRP A 106 15.42 0.83 -13.25
N ARG A 107 16.01 -0.31 -12.87
CA ARG A 107 17.01 -1.00 -13.69
C ARG A 107 16.46 -1.43 -15.05
N LYS A 108 15.17 -1.82 -15.11
CA LYS A 108 14.51 -2.18 -16.39
C LYS A 108 14.40 -0.99 -17.35
N LEU A 109 14.49 0.23 -16.83
CA LEU A 109 14.34 1.47 -17.60
C LEU A 109 15.68 2.12 -17.96
N GLU A 110 16.84 1.58 -17.57
CA GLU A 110 18.15 2.24 -17.79
C GLU A 110 18.46 2.57 -19.26
N ASN A 111 17.91 1.78 -20.18
CA ASN A 111 18.05 1.94 -21.63
C ASN A 111 16.82 2.57 -22.28
N ASP A 112 15.82 2.97 -21.50
CA ASP A 112 14.61 3.62 -21.99
C ASP A 112 14.93 5.07 -22.40
N PRO A 113 14.51 5.52 -23.60
CA PRO A 113 14.80 6.87 -24.08
C PRO A 113 14.21 8.00 -23.21
N GLU A 114 13.03 7.77 -22.62
CA GLU A 114 12.30 8.79 -21.86
C GLU A 114 12.68 8.75 -20.37
N TYR A 115 12.76 7.55 -19.78
CA TYR A 115 12.94 7.38 -18.34
C TYR A 115 14.35 6.99 -17.92
N GLY A 116 15.26 6.64 -18.83
CA GLY A 116 16.55 6.03 -18.49
C GLY A 116 17.47 6.92 -17.66
N GLN A 117 17.53 8.23 -17.95
CA GLN A 117 18.36 9.14 -17.17
C GLN A 117 17.81 9.33 -15.74
N THR A 118 16.50 9.51 -15.61
CA THR A 118 15.82 9.69 -14.31
C THR A 118 15.90 8.40 -13.48
N ALA A 119 15.75 7.24 -14.11
CA ALA A 119 15.89 5.93 -13.47
C ALA A 119 17.30 5.74 -12.89
N LYS A 120 18.36 6.13 -13.62
CA LYS A 120 19.76 6.08 -13.13
C LYS A 120 19.98 6.96 -11.91
N GLN A 121 19.42 8.18 -11.91
CA GLN A 121 19.49 9.07 -10.73
C GLN A 121 18.79 8.45 -9.51
N LYS A 122 17.61 7.86 -9.71
CA LYS A 122 16.88 7.16 -8.63
C LYS A 122 17.64 5.95 -8.11
N LEU A 123 18.29 5.17 -8.98
CA LEU A 123 19.14 4.05 -8.60
C LEU A 123 20.31 4.46 -7.70
N GLN A 124 20.95 5.60 -8.00
CA GLN A 124 22.01 6.15 -7.15
C GLN A 124 21.47 6.53 -5.77
N SER A 125 20.23 7.03 -5.69
CA SER A 125 19.61 7.43 -4.42
C SER A 125 19.28 6.27 -3.48
N VAL A 126 19.11 5.06 -4.03
CA VAL A 126 18.87 3.82 -3.26
C VAL A 126 20.13 2.98 -3.06
N ALA A 127 21.24 3.34 -3.71
CA ALA A 127 22.52 2.66 -3.53
C ALA A 127 22.99 2.76 -2.06
N GLY A 128 23.25 1.63 -1.43
CA GLY A 128 23.70 1.56 -0.03
C GLY A 128 22.58 1.59 1.02
N ARG A 129 21.31 1.72 0.61
CA ARG A 129 20.17 1.57 1.53
C ARG A 129 19.86 0.11 1.82
N PRO A 130 19.29 -0.23 2.98
CA PRO A 130 18.85 -1.59 3.24
C PRO A 130 17.72 -1.98 2.28
N ALA A 131 17.61 -3.28 1.99
CA ALA A 131 16.63 -3.81 1.02
C ALA A 131 15.18 -3.44 1.38
N VAL A 132 14.88 -3.38 2.68
CA VAL A 132 13.61 -2.92 3.24
C VAL A 132 13.89 -1.99 4.41
N GLU A 133 13.27 -0.80 4.40
CA GLU A 133 13.27 0.16 5.51
C GLU A 133 11.95 0.08 6.31
N GLU A 134 12.03 0.24 7.64
CA GLU A 134 10.84 0.43 8.46
C GLU A 134 10.33 1.86 8.30
N VAL A 135 9.29 2.05 7.47
CA VAL A 135 8.59 3.33 7.35
C VAL A 135 7.66 3.50 8.56
N GLN A 136 7.99 4.41 9.47
CA GLN A 136 7.12 4.75 10.61
C GLN A 136 5.82 5.38 10.09
N SER A 137 4.72 4.63 10.14
CA SER A 137 3.38 5.15 9.89
C SER A 137 2.83 5.77 11.18
N ASP A 138 3.15 7.03 11.41
CA ASP A 138 2.53 7.82 12.48
C ASP A 138 1.06 8.11 12.15
N GLY A 139 0.16 7.22 12.58
CA GLY A 139 -1.26 7.52 12.79
C GLY A 139 -2.26 6.59 12.10
N LEU A 140 -3.25 6.15 12.90
CA LEU A 140 -4.52 5.45 12.57
C LEU A 140 -4.50 3.91 12.48
N GLY A 141 -5.01 3.28 13.54
CA GLY A 141 -5.97 2.16 13.45
C GLY A 141 -5.46 0.76 13.09
N MET A 142 -4.97 0.02 14.09
CA MET A 142 -4.67 -1.43 14.03
C MET A 142 -5.85 -2.37 13.66
N SER A 143 -7.01 -1.85 13.25
CA SER A 143 -8.17 -2.66 12.80
C SER A 143 -8.13 -3.03 11.32
N ASP A 144 -7.37 -2.29 10.50
CA ASP A 144 -7.45 -2.42 9.03
C ASP A 144 -6.34 -3.32 8.47
N PHE A 145 -5.54 -3.93 9.37
CA PHE A 145 -4.36 -4.74 9.07
C PHE A 145 -4.64 -6.22 8.70
N MET A 146 -5.86 -6.57 8.25
CA MET A 146 -6.16 -7.96 7.83
C MET A 146 -5.68 -8.31 6.41
N GLY A 147 -5.11 -7.35 5.66
CA GLY A 147 -4.70 -7.56 4.26
C GLY A 147 -3.19 -7.59 3.99
N VAL A 148 -2.35 -7.18 4.94
CA VAL A 148 -0.89 -7.09 4.72
C VAL A 148 -0.17 -8.01 5.69
N ILE A 149 -0.05 -9.28 5.30
CA ILE A 149 0.89 -10.22 5.92
C ILE A 149 2.07 -10.42 4.97
N ALA A 150 3.25 -10.48 5.60
CA ALA A 150 4.62 -10.61 5.08
C ALA A 150 5.28 -9.22 4.91
N LEU A 151 6.20 -8.78 5.78
CA LEU A 151 7.26 -9.53 6.44
C LEU A 151 7.62 -8.85 7.78
N ALA A 152 7.21 -9.44 8.89
CA ALA A 152 7.81 -9.13 10.18
C ALA A 152 8.76 -10.28 10.53
N THR A 153 10.00 -9.94 10.84
CA THR A 153 11.01 -10.84 11.40
C THR A 153 10.37 -11.76 12.46
N GLY A 154 10.64 -13.07 12.39
CA GLY A 154 9.89 -14.10 13.12
C GLY A 154 9.74 -13.87 14.64
N LYS A 155 10.58 -13.02 15.25
CA LYS A 155 10.46 -12.59 16.66
C LYS A 155 9.21 -11.75 16.95
N ALA A 156 8.81 -10.85 16.05
CA ALA A 156 7.62 -10.01 16.24
C ALA A 156 6.34 -10.83 16.14
N LEU A 157 6.29 -11.77 15.20
CA LEU A 157 5.19 -12.71 15.02
C LEU A 157 5.03 -13.62 16.24
N LEU A 158 6.15 -14.14 16.79
CA LEU A 158 6.16 -14.94 18.01
C LEU A 158 5.64 -14.17 19.24
N LYS A 159 5.99 -12.87 19.33
CA LYS A 159 5.55 -12.00 20.43
C LYS A 159 4.05 -11.70 20.34
N TRP A 160 3.52 -11.54 19.13
CA TRP A 160 2.10 -11.34 18.87
C TRP A 160 1.26 -12.60 19.17
N VAL A 161 1.69 -13.79 18.70
CA VAL A 161 1.02 -15.07 19.00
C VAL A 161 0.91 -15.29 20.50
N LYS A 162 2.00 -15.08 21.25
CA LYS A 162 1.99 -15.19 22.72
C LYS A 162 1.07 -14.17 23.40
N HIS A 163 0.85 -13.01 22.80
CA HIS A 163 -0.03 -11.97 23.33
C HIS A 163 -1.51 -12.29 23.08
N GLU A 164 -1.86 -12.81 21.91
CA GLU A 164 -3.22 -13.26 21.59
C GLU A 164 -3.63 -14.48 22.44
N GLU A 165 -2.74 -15.45 22.65
CA GLU A 165 -2.98 -16.56 23.58
C GLU A 165 -3.28 -16.08 25.01
N LYS A 166 -2.52 -15.08 25.50
CA LYS A 166 -2.74 -14.48 26.83
C LYS A 166 -4.09 -13.76 26.90
N LYS A 167 -4.50 -13.03 25.85
CA LYS A 167 -5.82 -12.38 25.78
C LYS A 167 -6.96 -13.39 25.75
N ALA A 168 -6.85 -14.44 24.94
CA ALA A 168 -7.83 -15.52 24.86
C ALA A 168 -7.98 -16.24 26.22
N ARG A 169 -6.86 -16.53 26.89
CA ARG A 169 -6.84 -17.14 28.23
C ARG A 169 -7.49 -16.23 29.28
N LYS A 170 -7.26 -14.91 29.23
CA LYS A 170 -7.93 -13.93 30.12
C LYS A 170 -9.45 -13.86 29.85
N LYS A 171 -9.88 -13.87 28.58
CA LYS A 171 -11.30 -13.89 28.21
C LYS A 171 -12.00 -15.17 28.68
N ARG A 172 -11.37 -16.34 28.52
CA ARG A 172 -11.88 -17.64 29.03
C ARG A 172 -12.07 -17.62 30.55
N LYS A 173 -11.04 -17.20 31.31
CA LYS A 173 -11.13 -17.08 32.78
C LYS A 173 -12.22 -16.10 33.24
N LYS A 174 -12.41 -14.99 32.53
CA LYS A 174 -13.48 -14.00 32.83
C LYS A 174 -14.87 -14.58 32.55
N LYS A 175 -15.04 -15.36 31.48
CA LYS A 175 -16.30 -16.03 31.13
C LYS A 175 -16.65 -17.13 32.14
N GLU A 176 -15.65 -17.87 32.63
CA GLU A 176 -15.84 -18.91 33.64
C GLU A 176 -16.21 -18.33 35.02
N ARG A 177 -15.55 -17.26 35.47
CA ARG A 177 -15.92 -16.54 36.71
C ARG A 177 -17.35 -15.99 36.67
N ARG A 178 -17.80 -15.49 35.51
CA ARG A 178 -19.18 -15.03 35.32
C ARG A 178 -20.21 -16.17 35.36
N ARG A 179 -19.83 -17.37 34.91
CA ARG A 179 -20.69 -18.57 35.00
C ARG A 179 -20.82 -19.08 36.44
N ARG A 180 -19.74 -19.03 37.23
CA ARG A 180 -19.77 -19.42 38.66
C ARG A 180 -20.61 -18.47 39.52
N LYS A 181 -20.55 -17.15 39.24
CA LYS A 181 -21.38 -16.13 39.91
C LYS A 181 -22.88 -16.14 39.53
N ARG A 182 -23.28 -16.93 38.53
CA ARG A 182 -24.69 -17.09 38.12
C ARG A 182 -25.31 -18.40 38.63
N LYS A 183 -24.55 -19.21 39.35
CA LYS A 183 -24.98 -20.51 39.93
C LYS A 183 -25.09 -20.47 41.47
N HIS A 184 -24.87 -19.31 42.07
CA HIS A 184 -25.18 -18.95 43.46
C HIS A 184 -26.15 -17.77 43.40
#